data_AF-A0A1M6G5V7-F1
#
_entry.id   AF-A0A1M6G5V7-F1
#
_cell.length_a   1.000
_cell.length_b   1.000
_cell.length_c   1.000
_cell.angle_alpha   90.00
_cell.angle_beta   90.00
_cell.angle_gamma   90.00
#
_symmetry.space_group_name_H-M   'P 1'
#
loop_
_entity.id
_entity.type
_entity.pdbx_description
1 polymer ?
#
loop_
_entity_poly.entity_id
_entity_poly.type
_entity_poly.pdbx_seq_one_letter_code
_entity_poly.pdbx_strand_id
1 'polypeptide(L)'
;MEKKNFIPMFISILMIGLLSGPAIGEDTNIVFKHDQTGIADEVNKMKDFDFELQRRDRERMKEWRIEDSTDAMKVGDTYFAKGEIEDAISFYQLAIKIDPANSEAHEKYITARNREKETASAHYHQAMEYDRKGMKDKAIDELILEIKENPDNEQARIKLNEIESR
;
A
#
# COMPACT_ATOMS: atom_id res chain seq x y z
N MET A 1 -17.90 49.05 5.14
CA MET A 1 -17.40 48.02 6.06
C MET A 1 -18.57 47.12 6.43
N GLU A 2 -18.48 45.86 6.02
CA GLU A 2 -19.51 44.83 6.16
C GLU A 2 -19.81 44.49 7.63
N LYS A 3 -21.09 44.32 7.97
CA LYS A 3 -21.51 43.44 9.08
C LYS A 3 -22.35 42.33 8.48
N LYS A 4 -21.79 41.12 8.40
CA LYS A 4 -22.49 39.89 8.04
C LYS A 4 -23.47 39.54 9.17
N ASN A 5 -24.76 39.57 8.86
CA ASN A 5 -25.83 39.10 9.74
C ASN A 5 -25.90 37.57 9.67
N PHE A 6 -25.72 36.92 10.81
CA PHE A 6 -25.81 35.48 11.00
C PHE A 6 -27.26 35.11 11.32
N ILE A 7 -27.97 34.49 10.37
CA ILE A 7 -29.35 34.00 10.56
C ILE A 7 -29.28 32.47 10.74
N PRO A 8 -29.64 31.91 11.90
CA PRO A 8 -29.71 30.46 12.06
C PRO A 8 -30.99 29.92 11.41
N MET A 9 -30.84 29.02 10.44
CA MET A 9 -31.94 28.32 9.77
C MET A 9 -32.38 27.13 10.62
N PHE A 10 -33.51 27.27 11.30
CA PHE A 10 -34.21 26.15 11.92
C PHE A 10 -34.86 25.30 10.83
N ILE A 11 -34.34 24.09 10.56
CA ILE A 11 -35.07 23.10 9.76
C ILE A 11 -36.04 22.37 10.69
N SER A 12 -37.28 22.85 10.67
CA SER A 12 -38.46 22.16 11.18
C SER A 12 -38.80 20.99 10.25
N ILE A 13 -38.70 19.77 10.78
CA ILE A 13 -39.16 18.55 10.08
C ILE A 13 -40.69 18.59 10.06
N LEU A 14 -41.26 18.91 8.90
CA LEU A 14 -42.70 18.90 8.65
C LEU A 14 -43.13 17.48 8.26
N MET A 15 -43.73 16.77 9.21
CA MET A 15 -44.57 15.60 8.96
C MET A 15 -45.76 16.02 8.08
N ILE A 16 -45.87 15.48 6.87
CA ILE A 16 -47.13 15.47 6.12
C ILE A 16 -47.49 14.01 5.84
N GLY A 17 -48.58 13.58 6.48
CA GLY A 17 -49.25 12.32 6.21
C GLY A 17 -50.03 12.36 4.90
N LEU A 18 -49.95 11.23 4.19
CA LEU A 18 -50.97 10.54 3.40
C LEU A 18 -52.13 11.38 2.83
N LEU A 19 -52.25 11.41 1.50
CA LEU A 19 -53.54 11.29 0.78
C LEU A 19 -53.33 10.80 -0.68
N SER A 20 -53.74 9.54 -0.90
CA SER A 20 -54.28 8.86 -2.09
C SER A 20 -54.22 9.43 -3.52
N GLY A 21 -53.72 8.61 -4.45
CA GLY A 21 -54.10 8.56 -5.87
C GLY A 21 -53.26 7.50 -6.64
N PRO A 22 -53.85 6.63 -7.49
CA PRO A 22 -53.10 5.55 -8.14
C PRO A 22 -52.48 6.04 -9.47
N ALA A 23 -51.17 5.91 -9.61
CA ALA A 23 -50.50 6.12 -10.88
C ALA A 23 -49.41 5.04 -11.08
N ILE A 24 -49.77 4.14 -11.98
CA ILE A 24 -48.99 3.14 -12.72
C ILE A 24 -47.55 3.60 -13.00
N GLY A 25 -46.59 2.70 -12.80
CA GLY A 25 -45.31 2.75 -13.52
C GLY A 25 -44.08 2.51 -12.65
N GLU A 26 -43.47 1.35 -12.90
CA GLU A 26 -42.06 1.02 -12.67
C GLU A 26 -41.67 0.56 -11.25
N ASP A 27 -41.66 -0.77 -11.12
CA ASP A 27 -40.88 -1.53 -10.16
C ASP A 27 -39.44 -1.01 -10.11
N THR A 28 -39.13 -0.16 -9.14
CA THR A 28 -37.77 0.09 -8.68
C THR A 28 -37.61 -0.42 -7.26
N ASN A 29 -37.93 -1.71 -7.07
CA ASN A 29 -37.31 -2.49 -6.03
C ASN A 29 -35.85 -2.72 -6.41
N ILE A 30 -34.99 -1.74 -6.12
CA ILE A 30 -33.54 -1.98 -6.04
C ILE A 30 -33.33 -2.87 -4.82
N VAL A 31 -33.48 -4.18 -5.01
CA VAL A 31 -32.96 -5.17 -4.08
C VAL A 31 -31.44 -5.08 -4.22
N PHE A 32 -30.80 -4.38 -3.29
CA PHE A 32 -29.36 -4.53 -3.08
C PHE A 32 -29.14 -5.99 -2.66
N LYS A 33 -28.88 -6.87 -3.64
CA LYS A 33 -28.21 -8.14 -3.39
C LYS A 33 -26.77 -7.78 -3.04
N HIS A 34 -26.57 -7.33 -1.81
CA HIS A 34 -25.24 -7.18 -1.24
C HIS A 34 -24.73 -8.60 -1.02
N ASP A 35 -24.00 -9.11 -2.01
CA ASP A 35 -23.29 -10.37 -1.91
C ASP A 35 -22.17 -10.22 -0.88
N GLN A 36 -22.48 -10.46 0.39
CA GLN A 36 -21.55 -10.28 1.50
C GLN A 36 -20.42 -11.31 1.50
N THR A 37 -20.48 -12.37 0.68
CA THR A 37 -19.46 -13.41 0.68
C THR A 37 -18.14 -12.92 0.10
N GLY A 38 -18.17 -12.13 -0.99
CA GLY A 38 -16.95 -11.57 -1.58
C GLY A 38 -16.22 -10.56 -0.69
N ILE A 39 -16.98 -9.67 -0.03
CA ILE A 39 -16.43 -8.63 0.86
C ILE A 39 -15.90 -9.26 2.16
N ALA A 40 -16.57 -10.27 2.71
CA ALA A 40 -16.08 -10.97 3.89
C ALA A 40 -14.74 -11.69 3.60
N ASP A 41 -14.64 -12.37 2.46
CA ASP A 41 -13.41 -13.05 2.04
C ASP A 41 -12.26 -12.07 1.77
N GLU A 42 -12.54 -10.91 1.17
CA GLU A 42 -11.55 -9.86 0.91
C GLU A 42 -11.07 -9.17 2.20
N VAL A 43 -11.99 -8.84 3.11
CA VAL A 43 -11.65 -8.28 4.43
C VAL A 43 -10.84 -9.27 5.27
N ASN A 44 -11.17 -10.57 5.20
CA ASN A 44 -10.40 -11.61 5.86
C ASN A 44 -8.98 -11.70 5.28
N LYS A 45 -8.83 -11.72 3.95
CA LYS A 45 -7.51 -11.69 3.29
C LYS A 45 -6.69 -10.46 3.63
N MET A 46 -7.31 -9.28 3.69
CA MET A 46 -6.64 -8.04 4.06
C MET A 46 -6.15 -8.09 5.52
N LYS A 47 -6.99 -8.59 6.42
CA LYS A 47 -6.64 -8.77 7.84
C LYS A 47 -5.52 -9.80 8.02
N ASP A 48 -5.54 -10.89 7.26
CA ASP A 48 -4.51 -11.91 7.27
C ASP A 48 -3.18 -11.36 6.74
N PHE A 49 -3.21 -10.56 5.67
CA PHE A 49 -2.04 -9.88 5.13
C PHE A 49 -1.42 -8.89 6.13
N ASP A 50 -2.23 -8.04 6.76
CA ASP A 50 -1.77 -7.12 7.80
C ASP A 50 -1.16 -7.87 8.99
N PHE A 51 -1.74 -9.01 9.36
CA PHE A 51 -1.24 -9.87 10.42
C PHE A 51 0.09 -10.55 10.06
N GLU A 52 0.25 -10.97 8.81
CA GLU A 52 1.50 -11.52 8.29
C GLU A 52 2.60 -10.47 8.25
N LEU A 53 2.32 -9.25 7.78
CA LEU A 53 3.27 -8.16 7.75
C LEU A 53 3.71 -7.79 9.18
N GLN A 54 2.77 -7.71 10.12
CA GLN A 54 3.10 -7.50 11.54
C GLN A 54 3.90 -8.65 12.14
N ARG A 55 3.60 -9.91 11.79
CA ARG A 55 4.42 -11.06 12.22
C ARG A 55 5.83 -10.96 11.67
N ARG A 56 5.98 -10.67 10.38
CA ARG A 56 7.29 -10.49 9.73
C ARG A 56 8.11 -9.41 10.44
N ASP A 57 7.51 -8.27 10.72
CA ASP A 57 8.19 -7.18 11.43
C ASP A 57 8.57 -7.60 12.85
N ARG A 58 7.68 -8.30 13.57
CA ARG A 58 7.95 -8.79 14.92
C ARG A 58 9.10 -9.81 14.97
N GLU A 59 9.11 -10.77 14.05
CA GLU A 59 10.19 -11.76 13.98
C GLU A 59 11.52 -11.10 13.63
N ARG A 60 11.54 -10.15 12.68
CA ARG A 60 12.74 -9.37 12.37
C ARG A 60 13.23 -8.57 13.57
N MET A 61 12.32 -7.91 14.31
CA MET A 61 12.70 -7.17 15.51
C MET A 61 13.35 -8.09 16.54
N LYS A 62 12.83 -9.29 16.73
CA LYS A 62 13.40 -10.28 17.65
C LYS A 62 14.75 -10.80 17.17
N GLU A 63 14.86 -11.16 15.90
CA GLU A 63 16.09 -11.69 15.29
C GLU A 63 17.24 -10.69 15.38
N TRP A 64 16.97 -9.44 15.00
CA TRP A 64 17.95 -8.36 14.97
C TRP A 64 18.08 -7.61 16.29
N ARG A 65 17.35 -8.03 17.32
CA ARG A 65 17.33 -7.41 18.66
C ARG A 65 17.00 -5.91 18.58
N ILE A 66 16.05 -5.55 17.74
CA ILE A 66 15.56 -4.19 17.57
C ILE A 66 14.59 -3.90 18.71
N GLU A 67 14.94 -2.92 19.54
CA GLU A 67 14.08 -2.45 20.64
C GLU A 67 13.37 -1.14 20.28
N ASP A 68 14.00 -0.30 19.46
CA ASP A 68 13.48 1.00 19.07
C ASP A 68 13.75 1.35 17.59
N SER A 69 13.32 2.55 17.19
CA SER A 69 13.50 3.06 15.84
C SER A 69 14.98 3.25 15.47
N THR A 70 15.84 3.58 16.43
CA THR A 70 17.27 3.82 16.20
C THR A 70 17.99 2.51 15.92
N ASP A 71 17.63 1.43 16.60
CA ASP A 71 18.20 0.10 16.33
C ASP A 71 17.80 -0.41 14.94
N ALA A 72 16.54 -0.23 14.54
CA ALA A 72 16.09 -0.55 13.19
C ALA A 72 16.90 0.25 12.14
N MET A 73 17.17 1.54 12.38
CA MET A 73 18.01 2.34 11.48
C MET A 73 19.44 1.82 11.38
N LYS A 74 20.08 1.43 12.50
CA LYS A 74 21.46 0.89 12.48
C LYS A 74 21.56 -0.39 11.66
N VAL A 75 20.53 -1.25 11.75
CA VAL A 75 20.45 -2.44 10.91
C VAL A 75 20.30 -2.03 9.45
N GLY A 76 19.40 -1.10 9.15
CA GLY A 76 19.25 -0.52 7.81
C GLY A 76 20.56 0.07 7.25
N ASP A 77 21.32 0.80 8.07
CA ASP A 77 22.63 1.36 7.70
C ASP A 77 23.64 0.26 7.37
N THR A 78 23.59 -0.85 8.09
CA THR A 78 24.46 -2.02 7.83
C THR A 78 24.16 -2.62 6.45
N TYR A 79 22.89 -2.80 6.13
CA TYR A 79 22.45 -3.27 4.80
C TYR A 79 22.77 -2.26 3.70
N PHE A 80 22.55 -0.97 3.96
CA PHE A 80 22.83 0.11 3.01
C PHE A 80 24.32 0.20 2.66
N ALA A 81 25.20 0.00 3.65
CA ALA A 81 26.65 -0.03 3.46
C ALA A 81 27.12 -1.24 2.64
N LYS A 82 26.43 -2.38 2.75
CA LYS A 82 26.67 -3.57 1.92
C LYS A 82 26.14 -3.44 0.49
N GLY A 83 25.31 -2.43 0.22
CA GLY A 83 24.63 -2.26 -1.07
C GLY A 83 23.34 -3.08 -1.21
N GLU A 84 22.90 -3.73 -0.13
CA GLU A 84 21.64 -4.46 -0.05
C GLU A 84 20.49 -3.45 0.19
N ILE A 85 20.18 -2.68 -0.85
CA ILE A 85 19.34 -1.46 -0.72
C ILE A 85 17.89 -1.79 -0.34
N GLU A 86 17.31 -2.88 -0.83
CA GLU A 86 15.93 -3.28 -0.49
C GLU A 86 15.76 -3.66 0.99
N ASP A 87 16.74 -4.36 1.56
CA ASP A 87 16.75 -4.69 2.98
C ASP A 87 16.91 -3.42 3.82
N ALA A 88 17.81 -2.51 3.40
CA ALA A 88 17.96 -1.21 4.04
C ALA A 88 16.64 -0.42 4.06
N ILE A 89 15.96 -0.33 2.90
CA ILE A 89 14.64 0.30 2.78
C ILE A 89 13.65 -0.34 3.75
N SER A 90 13.62 -1.67 3.83
CA SER A 90 12.72 -2.40 4.72
C SER A 90 12.95 -2.09 6.19
N PHE A 91 14.21 -2.00 6.64
CA PHE A 91 14.54 -1.64 8.02
C PHE A 91 14.29 -0.16 8.34
N TYR A 92 14.50 0.75 7.39
CA TYR A 92 14.10 2.15 7.57
C TYR A 92 12.58 2.32 7.64
N GLN A 93 11.80 1.55 6.87
CA GLN A 93 10.35 1.50 7.02
C GLN A 93 9.92 0.98 8.38
N LEU A 94 10.60 -0.06 8.90
CA LEU A 94 10.37 -0.56 10.24
C LEU A 94 10.66 0.52 11.30
N ALA A 95 11.76 1.27 11.15
CA ALA A 95 12.08 2.40 12.01
C ALA A 95 10.96 3.45 12.03
N ILE A 96 10.48 3.87 10.85
CA ILE A 96 9.35 4.81 10.71
C ILE A 96 8.06 4.24 11.32
N LYS A 97 7.83 2.94 11.24
CA LYS A 97 6.66 2.28 11.85
C LYS A 97 6.73 2.25 13.37
N ILE A 98 7.93 2.11 13.94
CA ILE A 98 8.17 2.14 15.40
C ILE A 98 8.03 3.57 15.92
N ASP A 99 8.71 4.53 15.29
CA ASP A 99 8.60 5.96 15.60
C ASP A 99 8.34 6.78 14.33
N PRO A 100 7.07 7.13 14.06
CA PRO A 100 6.72 7.96 12.91
C PRO A 100 7.32 9.38 12.93
N ALA A 101 7.75 9.88 14.10
CA ALA A 101 8.32 11.21 14.27
C ALA A 101 9.84 11.25 14.06
N ASN A 102 10.50 10.10 13.89
CA ASN A 102 11.93 10.03 13.68
C ASN A 102 12.32 10.56 12.29
N SER A 103 12.72 11.83 12.22
CA SER A 103 13.11 12.49 10.98
C SER A 103 14.30 11.83 10.29
N GLU A 104 15.26 11.30 11.07
CA GLU A 104 16.45 10.65 10.50
C GLU A 104 16.07 9.34 9.79
N ALA A 105 15.10 8.59 10.32
CA ALA A 105 14.58 7.39 9.66
C ALA A 105 13.91 7.72 8.31
N HIS A 106 13.15 8.81 8.24
CA HIS A 106 12.55 9.31 6.99
C HIS A 106 13.62 9.73 5.97
N GLU A 107 14.65 10.46 6.41
CA GLU A 107 15.76 10.87 5.55
C GLU A 107 16.49 9.66 4.96
N LYS A 108 16.87 8.69 5.81
CA LYS A 108 17.54 7.46 5.38
C LYS A 108 16.68 6.63 4.42
N TYR A 109 15.38 6.54 4.68
CA TYR A 109 14.44 5.88 3.77
C TYR A 109 14.43 6.57 2.40
N ILE A 110 14.30 7.90 2.35
CA ILE A 110 14.30 8.65 1.08
C ILE A 110 15.61 8.45 0.32
N THR A 111 16.75 8.55 1.01
CA THR A 111 18.06 8.30 0.41
C THR A 111 18.16 6.90 -0.18
N ALA A 112 17.68 5.88 0.55
CA ALA A 112 17.70 4.50 0.07
C ALA A 112 16.76 4.29 -1.13
N ARG A 113 15.56 4.87 -1.13
CA ARG A 113 14.64 4.85 -2.28
C ARG A 113 15.22 5.51 -3.51
N ASN A 114 15.94 6.61 -3.35
CA ASN A 114 16.58 7.28 -4.48
C ASN A 114 17.71 6.42 -5.05
N ARG A 115 18.52 5.80 -4.19
CA ARG A 115 19.58 4.89 -4.62
C ARG A 115 19.03 3.67 -5.34
N GLU A 116 17.97 3.04 -4.83
CA GLU A 116 17.26 1.93 -5.48
C GLU A 116 16.86 2.31 -6.92
N LYS A 117 16.27 3.50 -7.09
CA LYS A 117 15.91 4.01 -8.41
C LYS A 117 17.11 4.26 -9.32
N GLU A 118 18.19 4.83 -8.79
CA GLU A 118 19.39 5.05 -9.61
C GLU A 118 20.05 3.75 -10.06
N THR A 119 19.94 2.69 -9.26
CA THR A 119 20.52 1.38 -9.56
C THR A 119 19.61 0.48 -10.40
N ALA A 120 18.30 0.71 -10.37
CA ALA A 120 17.35 -0.09 -11.12
C ALA A 120 17.40 0.25 -12.62
N SER A 121 17.49 -0.80 -13.43
CA SER A 121 17.38 -0.69 -14.88
C SER A 121 15.99 -0.16 -15.30
N ALA A 122 15.93 0.47 -16.48
CA ALA A 122 14.70 1.00 -17.04
C ALA A 122 13.60 -0.08 -17.15
N HIS A 123 13.96 -1.30 -17.57
CA HIS A 123 13.04 -2.42 -17.68
C HIS A 123 12.47 -2.82 -16.31
N TYR A 124 13.32 -2.97 -15.29
CA TYR A 124 12.84 -3.25 -13.92
C TYR A 124 11.88 -2.17 -13.41
N HIS A 125 12.18 -0.89 -13.64
CA HIS A 125 11.29 0.20 -13.27
C HIS A 125 9.93 0.16 -13.97
N GLN A 126 9.94 -0.07 -15.29
CA GLN A 126 8.70 -0.18 -16.07
C GLN A 126 7.86 -1.36 -15.57
N ALA A 127 8.49 -2.49 -15.26
CA ALA A 127 7.82 -3.62 -14.66
C ALA A 127 7.10 -3.25 -13.36
N MET A 128 7.78 -2.52 -12.45
CA MET A 128 7.19 -2.14 -11.16
C MET A 128 6.02 -1.18 -11.33
N GLU A 129 6.12 -0.25 -12.28
CA GLU A 129 5.01 0.65 -12.61
C GLU A 129 3.81 -0.09 -13.22
N TYR A 130 4.04 -1.12 -14.04
CA TYR A 130 2.97 -1.95 -14.59
C TYR A 130 2.32 -2.84 -13.52
N ASP A 131 3.10 -3.46 -12.62
CA ASP A 131 2.58 -4.24 -11.48
C ASP A 131 1.66 -3.37 -10.61
N ARG A 132 2.11 -2.15 -10.26
CA ARG A 132 1.31 -1.19 -9.47
C ARG A 132 0.00 -0.79 -10.16
N LYS A 133 -0.03 -0.78 -11.50
CA LYS A 133 -1.22 -0.49 -12.30
C LYS A 133 -2.11 -1.73 -12.53
N GLY A 134 -1.72 -2.89 -11.98
CA GLY A 134 -2.42 -4.16 -12.19
C GLY A 134 -2.24 -4.77 -13.58
N MET A 135 -1.30 -4.24 -14.37
CA MET A 135 -1.02 -4.69 -15.75
C MET A 135 -0.01 -5.84 -15.73
N LYS A 136 -0.38 -6.98 -15.13
CA LYS A 136 0.51 -8.11 -14.85
C LYS A 136 1.30 -8.58 -16.08
N ASP A 137 0.64 -8.79 -17.22
CA ASP A 137 1.30 -9.26 -18.44
C ASP A 137 2.44 -8.33 -18.88
N LYS A 138 2.21 -7.01 -18.83
CA LYS A 138 3.24 -6.02 -19.17
C LYS A 138 4.36 -5.97 -18.14
N ALA A 139 4.04 -6.19 -16.87
CA ALA A 139 5.06 -6.28 -15.84
C ALA A 139 5.97 -7.49 -16.07
N ILE A 140 5.40 -8.64 -16.42
CA ILE A 140 6.13 -9.87 -16.74
C ILE A 140 7.01 -9.67 -17.98
N ASP A 141 6.49 -9.07 -19.05
CA ASP A 141 7.26 -8.80 -20.28
C ASP A 141 8.52 -7.98 -19.98
N GLU A 142 8.37 -6.88 -19.22
CA GLU A 142 9.49 -6.02 -18.82
C GLU A 142 10.48 -6.75 -17.88
N LEU A 143 10.01 -7.62 -16.98
CA LEU A 143 10.88 -8.43 -16.13
C LEU A 143 11.68 -9.47 -16.93
N ILE A 144 11.08 -10.07 -17.96
CA ILE A 144 11.79 -11.00 -18.85
C ILE A 144 12.88 -10.27 -19.63
N LEU A 145 12.61 -9.04 -20.10
CA LEU A 145 13.63 -8.21 -20.73
C LEU A 145 14.75 -7.87 -19.76
N GLU A 146 14.42 -7.47 -18.53
CA GLU A 146 15.40 -7.21 -17.48
C GLU A 146 16.30 -8.42 -17.23
N ILE A 147 15.73 -9.61 -17.03
CA ILE A 147 16.50 -10.85 -16.77
C ILE A 147 17.35 -11.23 -17.99
N LYS A 148 16.89 -10.91 -19.20
CA LYS A 148 17.67 -11.18 -20.42
C LYS A 148 18.89 -10.27 -20.52
N GLU A 149 18.76 -9.00 -20.15
CA GLU A 149 19.86 -8.02 -20.19
C GLU A 149 20.78 -8.13 -18.99
N ASN A 150 20.21 -8.38 -17.81
CA ASN A 150 20.89 -8.54 -16.53
C ASN A 150 20.48 -9.89 -15.88
N PRO A 151 21.05 -11.02 -16.33
CA PRO A 151 20.70 -12.35 -15.81
C PRO A 151 20.95 -12.53 -14.31
N ASP A 152 21.86 -11.74 -13.75
CA ASP A 152 22.21 -11.75 -12.33
C ASP A 152 21.27 -10.88 -11.47
N ASN A 153 20.28 -10.21 -12.09
CA ASN A 153 19.28 -9.43 -11.35
C ASN A 153 18.29 -10.37 -10.66
N GLU A 154 18.68 -10.82 -9.46
CA GLU A 154 17.86 -11.71 -8.63
C GLU A 154 16.51 -11.09 -8.26
N GLN A 155 16.47 -9.77 -8.07
CA GLN A 155 15.23 -9.06 -7.73
C GLN A 155 14.20 -9.20 -8.86
N ALA A 156 14.63 -9.05 -10.12
CA ALA A 156 13.76 -9.26 -11.26
C ALA A 156 13.19 -10.68 -11.31
N ARG A 157 14.00 -11.70 -10.99
CA ARG A 157 13.55 -13.11 -10.94
C ARG A 157 12.58 -13.38 -9.80
N ILE A 158 12.85 -12.89 -8.59
CA ILE A 158 11.95 -13.02 -7.45
C ILE A 158 10.61 -12.37 -7.76
N LYS A 159 10.66 -11.14 -8.28
CA LYS A 159 9.47 -10.37 -8.59
C LYS A 159 8.63 -10.99 -9.70
N LEU A 160 9.27 -11.62 -10.68
CA LEU A 160 8.58 -12.40 -11.71
C LEU A 160 7.78 -13.55 -11.09
N ASN A 161 8.42 -14.36 -10.23
CA ASN A 161 7.76 -15.46 -9.53
C ASN A 161 6.60 -14.98 -8.62
N GLU A 162 6.78 -13.83 -7.96
CA GLU A 162 5.71 -13.22 -7.15
C GLU A 162 4.50 -12.83 -7.99
N ILE A 163 4.70 -12.24 -9.17
CA ILE A 163 3.59 -11.80 -10.03
C ILE A 163 2.87 -13.01 -10.64
N GLU A 164 3.62 -14.03 -11.04
CA GLU A 164 3.07 -15.27 -11.60
C GLU A 164 2.27 -16.10 -10.58
N SER A 165 2.59 -15.98 -9.29
CA SER A 165 1.91 -16.71 -8.21
C SER A 165 0.66 -16.01 -7.65
N ARG A 166 0.40 -14.74 -8.04
CA ARG A 166 -0.76 -13.94 -7.64
C ARG A 166 -1.93 -14.09 -8.61
#